data_AF-A0A524ETH7-F1
#
_entry.id   AF-A0A524ETH7-F1
#
_cell.length_a   1.000
_cell.length_b   1.000
_cell.length_c   1.000
_cell.angle_alpha   90.00
_cell.angle_beta   90.00
_cell.angle_gamma   90.00
#
_symmetry.space_group_name_H-M   'P 1'
#
loop_
_entity.id
_entity.type
_entity.pdbx_description
1 polymer ?
#
loop_
_entity_poly.entity_id
_entity_poly.type
_entity_poly.pdbx_seq_one_letter_code
_entity_poly.pdbx_strand_id
1 'polypeptide(L)'
;METITHNLIAVYIQILCFQFLLFPFNVIFTIIFAYISHIIVDGFSIITYHTPDAHKDDRFWLIWHIIIYALSGVSIVIFFIPFWLSIISANIMDLWDWFIARPIQRRKKKKDPESKWKNPLYLHSSVDWFRQKLLFWLPRLTYKKVGVVIEIIVILIFCILLVPYYI
;
A
#
# COMPACT_ATOMS: atom_id res chain seq x y z
N MET A 1 -4.82 -0.75 -0.61
CA MET A 1 -5.33 0.42 0.12
C MET A 1 -4.55 1.62 -0.39
N GLU A 2 -4.84 2.81 0.08
CA GLU A 2 -4.20 3.99 -0.49
C GLU A 2 -2.80 4.24 0.10
N THR A 3 -1.90 4.87 -0.65
CA THR A 3 -0.48 5.05 -0.27
C THR A 3 -0.28 5.65 1.13
N ILE A 4 -1.14 6.59 1.53
CA ILE A 4 -1.13 7.16 2.90
C ILE A 4 -1.21 6.06 3.97
N THR A 5 -2.05 5.05 3.78
CA THR A 5 -2.22 3.94 4.75
C THR A 5 -0.94 3.12 4.85
N HIS A 6 -0.30 2.81 3.71
CA HIS A 6 0.99 2.10 3.69
C HIS A 6 2.07 2.90 4.43
N ASN A 7 2.14 4.20 4.19
CA ASN A 7 3.13 5.08 4.84
C ASN A 7 2.93 5.14 6.35
N LEU A 8 1.71 5.38 6.84
CA LEU A 8 1.43 5.48 8.27
C LEU A 8 1.75 4.16 9.01
N ILE A 9 1.38 3.02 8.43
CA ILE A 9 1.66 1.70 9.00
C ILE A 9 3.17 1.43 8.98
N ALA A 10 3.86 1.76 7.90
CA ALA A 10 5.31 1.59 7.79
C ALA A 10 6.07 2.40 8.85
N VAL A 11 5.66 3.67 9.07
CA VAL A 11 6.24 4.52 10.13
C VAL A 11 6.05 3.87 11.50
N TYR A 12 4.82 3.45 11.82
CA TYR A 12 4.54 2.80 13.10
C TYR A 12 5.35 1.51 13.29
N ILE A 13 5.50 0.68 12.25
CA ILE A 13 6.34 -0.53 12.29
C ILE A 13 7.79 -0.19 12.64
N GLN A 14 8.39 0.81 12.00
CA GLN A 14 9.77 1.19 12.28
C GLN A 14 9.93 1.68 13.72
N ILE A 15 8.98 2.49 14.22
CA ILE A 15 8.96 2.95 15.61
C ILE A 15 8.97 1.75 16.56
N LEU A 16 8.07 0.79 16.37
CA LEU A 16 8.01 -0.40 17.20
C LEU A 16 9.31 -1.23 17.12
N CYS A 17 9.83 -1.46 15.92
CA CYS A 17 11.08 -2.21 15.76
C CYS A 17 12.26 -1.53 16.45
N PHE A 18 12.37 -0.20 16.37
CA PHE A 18 13.46 0.53 17.01
C PHE A 18 13.27 0.69 18.52
N GLN A 19 12.04 0.65 19.01
CA GLN A 19 11.75 0.70 20.44
C GLN A 19 11.99 -0.66 21.13
N PHE A 20 11.66 -1.77 20.46
CA PHE A 20 11.62 -3.09 21.10
C PHE A 20 12.74 -4.06 20.67
N LEU A 21 13.46 -3.78 19.58
CA LEU A 21 14.50 -4.68 19.06
C LEU A 21 15.87 -4.00 19.11
N LEU A 22 16.90 -4.78 19.38
CA LEU A 22 18.29 -4.32 19.36
C LEU A 22 18.87 -4.40 17.94
N PHE A 23 19.91 -3.61 17.67
CA PHE A 23 20.67 -3.72 16.43
C PHE A 23 21.37 -5.09 16.34
N PRO A 24 21.40 -5.76 15.17
CA PRO A 24 20.87 -5.34 13.86
C PRO A 24 19.41 -5.75 13.59
N PHE A 25 18.76 -6.40 14.56
CA PHE A 25 17.41 -6.96 14.39
C PHE A 25 16.36 -5.87 14.16
N ASN A 26 16.47 -4.70 14.78
CA ASN A 26 15.56 -3.57 14.50
C ASN A 26 15.49 -3.23 13.01
N VAL A 27 16.62 -3.13 12.30
CA VAL A 27 16.70 -2.84 10.87
C VAL A 27 16.12 -4.00 10.06
N ILE A 28 16.56 -5.23 10.34
CA ILE A 28 16.14 -6.42 9.58
C ILE A 28 14.63 -6.62 9.68
N PHE A 29 14.08 -6.58 10.89
CA PHE A 29 12.64 -6.76 11.11
C PHE A 29 11.82 -5.56 10.63
N THR A 30 12.36 -4.34 10.64
CA THR A 30 11.69 -3.19 9.99
C THR A 30 11.42 -3.47 8.52
N ILE A 31 12.43 -3.96 7.78
CA ILE A 31 12.29 -4.27 6.35
C ILE A 31 11.25 -5.38 6.15
N ILE A 32 11.38 -6.48 6.89
CA ILE A 32 10.49 -7.65 6.77
C ILE A 32 9.04 -7.27 7.11
N PHE A 33 8.81 -6.62 8.24
CA PHE A 33 7.45 -6.27 8.67
C PHE A 33 6.83 -5.19 7.80
N ALA A 34 7.59 -4.18 7.35
CA ALA A 34 7.08 -3.19 6.41
C ALA A 34 6.71 -3.82 5.06
N TYR A 35 7.51 -4.74 4.54
CA TYR A 35 7.16 -5.48 3.33
C TYR A 35 5.89 -6.33 3.50
N ILE A 36 5.80 -7.09 4.60
CA ILE A 36 4.64 -7.95 4.87
C ILE A 36 3.38 -7.10 5.12
N SER A 37 3.52 -5.92 5.73
CA SER A 37 2.37 -5.05 5.98
C SER A 37 1.72 -4.61 4.67
N HIS A 38 2.50 -4.37 3.60
CA HIS A 38 1.94 -4.10 2.27
C HIS A 38 1.00 -5.21 1.80
N ILE A 39 1.42 -6.47 1.92
CA ILE A 39 0.63 -7.65 1.53
C ILE A 39 -0.70 -7.69 2.31
N ILE A 40 -0.62 -7.48 3.62
CA ILE A 40 -1.78 -7.53 4.51
C ILE A 40 -2.75 -6.40 4.18
N VAL A 41 -2.24 -5.17 4.13
CA VAL A 41 -3.00 -3.93 3.91
C VAL A 41 -3.69 -3.96 2.54
N ASP A 42 -2.97 -4.33 1.49
CA ASP A 42 -3.59 -4.52 0.17
C ASP A 42 -4.52 -5.72 0.12
N GLY A 43 -4.29 -6.76 0.92
CA GLY A 43 -5.26 -7.83 1.13
C GLY A 43 -6.63 -7.30 1.55
N PHE A 44 -6.64 -6.39 2.53
CA PHE A 44 -7.85 -5.75 3.05
C PHE A 44 -8.49 -4.74 2.11
N SER A 45 -7.87 -4.39 0.98
CA SER A 45 -8.50 -3.49 0.00
C SER A 45 -9.85 -4.00 -0.52
N ILE A 46 -10.13 -5.31 -0.39
CA ILE A 46 -11.43 -5.92 -0.75
C ILE A 46 -12.62 -5.32 0.01
N ILE A 47 -12.42 -4.85 1.25
CA ILE A 47 -13.45 -4.19 2.08
C ILE A 47 -13.39 -2.65 1.99
N THR A 48 -12.45 -2.09 1.25
CA THR A 48 -12.31 -0.63 1.08
C THR A 48 -12.86 -0.17 -0.27
N TYR A 49 -13.11 1.13 -0.42
CA TYR A 49 -13.44 1.70 -1.73
C TYR A 49 -12.16 1.93 -2.53
N HIS A 50 -11.85 1.02 -3.45
CA HIS A 50 -10.59 0.99 -4.19
C HIS A 50 -10.84 0.47 -5.61
N THR A 51 -11.44 1.31 -6.44
CA THR A 51 -11.81 0.94 -7.81
C THR A 51 -10.55 0.80 -8.69
N PRO A 52 -10.39 -0.32 -9.43
CA PRO A 52 -9.18 -0.56 -10.24
C PRO A 52 -9.08 0.38 -11.45
N ASP A 53 -10.22 0.90 -11.91
CA ASP A 53 -10.31 1.80 -13.07
C ASP A 53 -10.53 3.24 -12.62
N ALA A 54 -9.94 4.18 -13.37
CA ALA A 54 -10.13 5.60 -13.12
C ALA A 54 -11.52 6.06 -13.58
N HIS A 55 -12.34 6.55 -12.66
CA HIS A 55 -13.68 7.08 -12.95
C HIS A 55 -13.66 8.61 -12.96
N LYS A 56 -13.06 9.20 -13.99
CA LYS A 56 -12.91 10.68 -14.09
C LYS A 56 -14.23 11.44 -14.07
N ASP A 57 -15.31 10.81 -14.53
CA ASP A 57 -16.65 11.40 -14.54
C ASP A 57 -17.37 11.30 -13.19
N ASP A 58 -16.93 10.43 -12.27
CA ASP A 58 -17.46 10.36 -10.91
C ASP A 58 -16.76 11.38 -10.01
N ARG A 59 -17.47 12.46 -9.69
CA ARG A 59 -16.99 13.52 -8.79
C ARG A 59 -16.55 12.97 -7.43
N PHE A 60 -17.22 11.95 -6.91
CA PHE A 60 -16.85 11.34 -5.62
C PHE A 60 -15.47 10.68 -5.71
N TRP A 61 -15.26 9.87 -6.75
CA TRP A 61 -13.99 9.21 -7.00
C TRP A 61 -12.86 10.25 -7.12
N LEU A 62 -13.09 11.32 -7.89
CA LEU A 62 -12.10 12.37 -8.10
C LEU A 62 -11.73 13.09 -6.79
N ILE A 63 -12.73 13.55 -6.02
CA ILE A 63 -12.50 14.25 -4.75
C ILE A 63 -11.76 13.35 -3.77
N TRP A 64 -12.19 12.09 -3.64
CA TRP A 64 -11.54 11.12 -2.76
C TRP A 64 -10.06 10.93 -3.10
N HIS A 65 -9.73 10.70 -4.38
CA HIS A 65 -8.34 10.49 -4.80
C HIS A 65 -7.49 11.75 -4.67
N ILE A 66 -8.05 12.95 -4.90
CA ILE A 66 -7.34 14.21 -4.65
C ILE A 66 -6.93 14.32 -3.16
N ILE A 67 -7.87 14.05 -2.25
CA ILE A 67 -7.61 14.08 -0.81
C ILE A 67 -6.52 13.06 -0.45
N ILE A 68 -6.65 11.83 -0.93
CA ILE A 68 -5.69 10.76 -0.66
C ILE A 68 -4.30 11.08 -1.21
N TYR A 69 -4.18 11.64 -2.41
CA TYR A 69 -2.89 12.05 -2.97
C TYR A 69 -2.27 13.19 -2.17
N ALA A 70 -3.07 14.17 -1.75
CA ALA A 70 -2.59 15.24 -0.89
C ALA A 70 -2.07 14.69 0.46
N LEU A 71 -2.84 13.83 1.12
CA LEU A 71 -2.43 13.19 2.38
C LEU A 71 -1.19 12.32 2.19
N SER A 72 -1.12 11.54 1.12
CA SER A 72 0.05 10.72 0.79
C SER A 72 1.29 11.59 0.61
N GLY A 73 1.18 12.69 -0.14
CA GLY A 73 2.27 13.66 -0.32
C GLY A 73 2.74 14.28 1.00
N VAL A 74 1.80 14.71 1.84
CA VAL A 74 2.10 15.25 3.19
C VAL A 74 2.81 14.20 4.04
N SER A 75 2.33 12.95 4.06
CA SER A 75 2.96 11.88 4.85
C SER A 75 4.39 11.58 4.40
N ILE A 76 4.67 11.64 3.10
CA ILE A 76 6.04 11.49 2.58
C ILE A 76 6.90 12.66 3.05
N VAL A 77 6.44 13.90 2.90
CA VAL A 77 7.23 15.08 3.32
C VAL A 77 7.57 15.04 4.81
N ILE A 78 6.61 14.67 5.67
CA ILE A 78 6.83 14.64 7.12
C ILE A 78 7.67 13.43 7.54
N PHE A 79 7.38 12.24 7.02
CA PHE A 79 7.91 11.00 7.58
C PHE A 79 9.08 10.41 6.80
N PHE A 80 9.36 10.85 5.57
CA PHE A 80 10.38 10.21 4.74
C PHE A 80 11.77 10.27 5.37
N ILE A 81 12.23 11.44 5.84
CA ILE A 81 13.59 11.55 6.39
C ILE A 81 13.82 10.61 7.60
N PRO A 82 12.98 10.62 8.65
CA PRO A 82 13.19 9.75 9.80
C PRO A 82 12.82 8.26 9.54
N PHE A 83 11.90 7.97 8.63
CA PHE A 83 11.35 6.62 8.41
C PHE A 83 11.50 6.09 6.98
N TRP A 84 12.53 6.56 6.26
CA TRP A 84 12.76 6.17 4.85
C TRP A 84 12.86 4.66 4.69
N LEU A 85 13.47 3.96 5.66
CA LEU A 85 13.71 2.53 5.60
C LEU A 85 12.39 1.77 5.50
N SER A 86 11.45 2.00 6.41
CA SER A 86 10.16 1.32 6.36
C SER A 86 9.29 1.81 5.21
N ILE A 87 9.27 3.11 4.91
CA ILE A 87 8.47 3.66 3.81
C ILE A 87 8.89 3.04 2.47
N ILE A 88 10.19 2.96 2.18
CA ILE A 88 10.69 2.30 0.95
C ILE A 88 10.38 0.81 0.99
N SER A 89 10.60 0.14 2.14
CA SER A 89 10.39 -1.31 2.26
C SER A 89 8.92 -1.71 2.09
N ALA A 90 7.98 -0.91 2.59
CA ALA A 90 6.55 -1.13 2.40
C ALA A 90 6.16 -0.95 0.93
N ASN A 91 6.65 0.11 0.28
CA ASN A 91 6.27 0.43 -1.09
C ASN A 91 7.08 -0.32 -2.17
N ILE A 92 8.00 -1.22 -1.82
CA ILE A 92 8.86 -1.92 -2.79
C ILE A 92 8.05 -2.75 -3.79
N MET A 93 6.91 -3.32 -3.35
CA MET A 93 6.01 -4.07 -4.22
C MET A 93 5.43 -3.19 -5.32
N ASP A 94 4.92 -2.02 -4.95
CA ASP A 94 4.41 -1.05 -5.90
C ASP A 94 5.52 -0.51 -6.80
N LEU A 95 6.69 -0.19 -6.24
CA LEU A 95 7.82 0.29 -7.02
C LEU A 95 8.23 -0.73 -8.09
N TRP A 96 8.34 -2.01 -7.72
CA TRP A 96 8.67 -3.08 -8.65
C TRP A 96 7.58 -3.30 -9.70
N ASP A 97 6.32 -3.45 -9.29
CA ASP A 97 5.25 -3.78 -10.21
C ASP A 97 4.94 -2.63 -11.17
N TRP A 98 4.88 -1.40 -10.67
CA TRP A 98 4.49 -0.23 -11.46
C TRP A 98 5.63 0.38 -12.26
N PHE A 99 6.86 0.44 -11.73
CA PHE A 99 7.97 1.09 -12.44
C PHE A 99 8.87 0.11 -13.20
N ILE A 100 8.84 -1.18 -12.89
CA ILE A 100 9.70 -2.18 -13.55
C ILE A 100 8.86 -3.19 -14.34
N ALA A 101 8.01 -3.99 -13.68
CA ALA A 101 7.32 -5.10 -14.33
C ALA A 101 6.32 -4.63 -15.40
N ARG A 102 5.42 -3.68 -15.08
CA ARG A 102 4.42 -3.15 -16.04
C ARG A 102 5.07 -2.45 -17.25
N PRO A 103 6.08 -1.58 -17.11
CA PRO A 103 6.73 -0.97 -18.26
C PRO A 103 7.42 -1.99 -19.17
N ILE A 104 8.09 -3.00 -18.61
CA ILE A 104 8.71 -4.06 -19.44
C ILE A 104 7.61 -4.87 -20.14
N GLN A 105 6.51 -5.20 -19.47
CA GLN A 105 5.37 -5.89 -20.08
C GLN A 105 4.79 -5.08 -21.26
N ARG A 106 4.54 -3.78 -21.06
CA ARG A 106 4.03 -2.88 -22.11
C ARG A 106 4.98 -2.82 -23.31
N ARG A 107 6.29 -2.76 -23.07
CA ARG A 107 7.30 -2.74 -24.15
C ARG A 107 7.31 -4.06 -24.93
N LYS A 108 7.21 -5.21 -24.28
CA LYS A 108 7.17 -6.51 -24.99
C LYS A 108 5.86 -6.70 -25.76
N LYS A 109 4.72 -6.36 -25.16
CA LYS A 109 3.41 -6.43 -25.85
C LYS A 109 3.34 -5.52 -27.08
N LYS A 110 4.05 -4.37 -27.06
CA LYS A 110 4.18 -3.50 -28.24
C LYS A 110 5.04 -4.12 -29.36
N LYS A 111 6.04 -4.94 -29.02
CA LYS A 111 6.94 -5.58 -29.98
C LYS A 111 6.37 -6.89 -30.55
N ASP A 112 5.66 -7.64 -29.72
CA ASP A 112 5.03 -8.91 -30.09
C ASP A 112 3.66 -8.99 -29.41
N PRO A 113 2.58 -8.67 -30.14
CA PRO A 113 1.20 -8.68 -29.62
C PRO A 113 0.73 -10.06 -29.17
N GLU A 114 1.28 -11.12 -29.77
CA GLU A 114 0.92 -12.51 -29.43
C GLU A 114 1.76 -13.09 -28.30
N SER A 115 2.77 -12.34 -27.83
CA SER A 115 3.60 -12.69 -26.68
C SER A 115 2.73 -12.96 -25.45
N LYS A 116 2.48 -14.24 -25.18
CA LYS A 116 1.94 -14.71 -23.90
C LYS A 116 3.04 -14.54 -22.87
N TRP A 117 3.15 -13.35 -22.28
CA TRP A 117 3.97 -13.12 -21.10
C TRP A 117 3.44 -14.02 -19.99
N LYS A 118 3.96 -15.25 -19.91
CA LYS A 118 3.40 -16.36 -19.12
C LYS A 118 3.53 -16.20 -17.62
N ASN A 119 4.43 -15.33 -17.14
CA ASN A 119 4.58 -15.03 -15.72
C ASN A 119 5.14 -13.63 -15.56
N PRO A 120 4.30 -12.61 -15.35
CA PRO A 120 4.85 -11.37 -14.83
C PRO A 120 5.35 -11.67 -13.42
N LEU A 121 6.59 -11.27 -13.13
CA LEU A 121 7.17 -11.27 -11.80
C LEU A 121 6.46 -10.20 -10.94
N TYR A 122 5.12 -10.20 -10.92
CA TYR A 122 4.33 -9.27 -10.15
C TYR A 122 4.36 -9.71 -8.71
N LEU A 123 4.90 -8.86 -7.84
CA LEU A 123 4.92 -9.11 -6.41
C LEU A 123 3.49 -9.08 -5.84
N HIS A 124 2.56 -8.37 -6.48
CA HIS A 124 1.14 -8.37 -6.09
C HIS A 124 0.44 -9.72 -6.25
N SER A 125 1.05 -10.71 -6.92
CA SER A 125 0.56 -12.10 -6.88
C SER A 125 0.48 -12.65 -5.45
N SER A 126 1.36 -12.19 -4.55
CA SER A 126 1.32 -12.53 -3.12
C SER A 126 0.12 -11.91 -2.39
N VAL A 127 -0.25 -10.68 -2.74
CA VAL A 127 -1.47 -10.01 -2.25
C VAL A 127 -2.71 -10.77 -2.71
N ASP A 128 -2.77 -11.15 -3.98
CA ASP A 128 -3.89 -11.91 -4.52
C ASP A 128 -4.04 -13.25 -3.81
N TRP A 129 -2.94 -13.95 -3.58
CA TRP A 129 -2.92 -15.19 -2.81
C TRP A 129 -3.43 -14.98 -1.38
N PHE A 130 -2.90 -13.98 -0.66
CA PHE A 130 -3.30 -13.66 0.71
C PHE A 130 -4.80 -13.37 0.79
N ARG A 131 -5.31 -12.53 -0.12
CA ARG A 131 -6.72 -12.17 -0.23
C ARG A 131 -7.61 -13.39 -0.50
N GLN A 132 -7.22 -14.24 -1.46
CA GLN A 132 -8.00 -15.41 -1.84
C GLN A 132 -7.97 -16.55 -0.81
N LYS A 133 -6.89 -16.69 -0.04
CA LYS A 133 -6.74 -17.78 0.92
C LYS A 133 -7.18 -17.43 2.34
N LEU A 134 -6.93 -16.20 2.78
CA LEU A 134 -7.17 -15.78 4.16
C LEU A 134 -8.37 -14.84 4.31
N LEU A 135 -8.70 -14.07 3.27
CA LEU A 135 -9.75 -13.05 3.31
C LEU A 135 -10.95 -13.37 2.41
N PHE A 136 -11.10 -14.62 1.96
CA PHE A 136 -12.18 -15.02 1.04
C PHE A 136 -13.59 -14.81 1.59
N TRP A 137 -13.74 -14.76 2.92
CA TRP A 137 -14.99 -14.60 3.64
C TRP A 137 -15.41 -13.14 3.82
N LEU A 138 -14.53 -12.18 3.54
CA LEU A 138 -14.84 -10.75 3.67
C LEU A 138 -15.75 -10.24 2.54
N PRO A 139 -16.63 -9.26 2.83
CA PRO A 139 -17.49 -8.68 1.81
C PRO A 139 -16.69 -7.85 0.79
N ARG A 140 -17.10 -7.89 -0.48
CA ARG A 140 -16.50 -7.06 -1.54
C ARG A 140 -17.14 -5.67 -1.54
N LEU A 141 -16.40 -4.68 -1.04
CA LEU A 141 -16.81 -3.27 -1.00
C LEU A 141 -15.99 -2.38 -1.96
N THR A 142 -15.11 -2.97 -2.77
CA THR A 142 -14.21 -2.31 -3.74
C THR A 142 -14.88 -1.21 -4.58
N TYR A 143 -16.14 -1.40 -4.97
CA TYR A 143 -16.91 -0.45 -5.79
C TYR A 143 -17.97 0.35 -5.02
N LYS A 144 -18.12 0.10 -3.71
CA LYS A 144 -19.14 0.74 -2.88
C LYS A 144 -18.52 1.91 -2.13
N LYS A 145 -19.08 3.11 -2.31
CA LYS A 145 -18.61 4.36 -1.67
C LYS A 145 -18.49 4.25 -0.15
N VAL A 146 -19.34 3.43 0.49
CA VAL A 146 -19.25 3.15 1.94
C VAL A 146 -17.91 2.54 2.38
N GLY A 147 -17.20 1.86 1.47
CA GLY A 147 -15.87 1.30 1.74
C GLY A 147 -14.82 2.36 2.07
N VAL A 148 -15.04 3.63 1.70
CA VAL A 148 -14.18 4.75 2.10
C VAL A 148 -14.12 4.90 3.62
N VAL A 149 -15.21 4.60 4.33
CA VAL A 149 -15.28 4.74 5.79
C VAL A 149 -14.23 3.87 6.48
N ILE A 150 -14.00 2.66 5.97
CA ILE A 150 -12.99 1.74 6.54
C ILE A 150 -11.59 2.32 6.37
N GLU A 151 -11.26 2.84 5.18
CA GLU A 151 -9.97 3.48 4.92
C GLU A 151 -9.74 4.68 5.87
N ILE A 152 -10.76 5.55 5.99
CA ILE A 152 -10.70 6.71 6.89
C ILE A 152 -10.44 6.27 8.33
N ILE A 153 -11.14 5.24 8.82
CA ILE A 153 -10.95 4.73 10.18
C ILE A 153 -9.51 4.24 10.37
N VAL A 154 -8.97 3.46 9.43
CA VAL A 154 -7.58 2.98 9.52
C VAL A 154 -6.59 4.14 9.53
N ILE A 155 -6.75 5.11 8.62
CA ILE A 155 -5.90 6.32 8.57
C ILE A 155 -5.95 7.06 9.91
N LEU A 156 -7.14 7.29 10.47
CA LEU A 156 -7.32 7.99 11.74
C LEU A 156 -6.67 7.24 12.91
N ILE A 157 -6.84 5.92 12.98
CA ILE A 157 -6.22 5.08 14.02
C ILE A 157 -4.70 5.26 13.98
N PHE A 158 -4.07 5.11 12.81
CA PHE A 158 -2.62 5.25 12.72
C PHE A 158 -2.14 6.68 12.92
N CYS A 159 -2.88 7.70 12.46
CA CYS A 159 -2.57 9.09 12.80
C CYS A 159 -2.54 9.30 14.32
N ILE A 160 -3.55 8.82 15.06
CA ILE A 160 -3.63 8.92 16.53
C ILE A 160 -2.48 8.15 17.20
N LEU A 161 -2.19 6.93 16.75
CA LEU A 161 -1.09 6.13 17.30
C LEU A 161 0.28 6.78 17.11
N LEU A 162 0.44 7.60 16.07
CA LEU A 162 1.69 8.31 15.81
C LEU A 162 1.84 9.59 16.64
N VAL A 163 0.76 10.23 17.10
CA VAL A 163 0.81 11.50 17.86
C VAL A 163 1.82 11.49 19.03
N PRO A 164 1.86 10.47 19.91
CA PRO A 164 2.76 10.46 21.07
C PRO A 164 4.26 10.48 20.72
N TYR A 165 4.62 10.21 19.47
CA TYR A 165 6.01 10.19 19.03
C TYR A 165 6.46 11.54 18.44
N TYR A 166 5.58 12.54 18.40
CA TYR A 166 5.85 13.89 17.87
C TYR A 166 5.54 15.03 18.86
N ILE A 167 5.00 14.72 20.04
CA ILE A 167 4.79 15.65 21.15
C ILE A 167 5.83 15.34 22.23
#